data_AF-A0A6A4AM79-F1
#
_entry.id   AF-A0A6A4AM79-F1
#
_cell.length_a   1.000
_cell.length_b   1.000
_cell.length_c   1.000
_cell.angle_alpha   90.00
_cell.angle_beta   90.00
_cell.angle_gamma   90.00
#
_symmetry.space_group_name_H-M   'P 1'
#
loop_
_entity.id
_entity.type
_entity.pdbx_description
1 polymer ?
#
loop_
_entity_poly.entity_id
_entity_poly.type
_entity_poly.pdbx_seq_one_letter_code
_entity_poly.pdbx_strand_id
1 'polypeptide(L)'
;MARETATPGYFTSWSFMEQELRSTFLLANVAYRHRSSFLRCKQGKRSLQDYVMELHNLEAAMAGAPLSEDVKVTVFVDGFRTGPFRTELFRRQPKTFNEAVHIAMLEDHCVRSAQGHTPHVEASEGPTPMEISHAESARSQKTQRASGRCFGCNQPGHFRRNCPTNPWKAPRDKKY
;
A
#
# COMPACT_ATOMS: atom_id res chain seq x y z
N MET A 1 -32.69 -27.96 -44.84
CA MET A 1 -31.26 -27.66 -45.03
C MET A 1 -30.47 -28.83 -44.49
N ALA A 2 -29.93 -29.66 -45.39
CA ALA A 2 -29.28 -30.92 -45.07
C ALA A 2 -27.95 -30.66 -44.35
N ARG A 3 -27.72 -31.36 -43.22
CA ARG A 3 -26.39 -31.46 -42.62
C ARG A 3 -25.59 -32.42 -43.50
N GLU A 4 -24.66 -31.88 -44.28
CA GLU A 4 -23.67 -32.71 -44.98
C GLU A 4 -22.96 -33.58 -43.95
N THR A 5 -23.05 -34.88 -44.16
CA THR A 5 -22.40 -35.91 -43.34
C THR A 5 -20.90 -35.87 -43.63
N ALA A 6 -20.16 -35.07 -42.84
CA ALA A 6 -18.71 -35.15 -42.81
C ALA A 6 -18.27 -36.55 -42.38
N THR A 7 -17.29 -37.09 -43.10
CA THR A 7 -16.67 -38.39 -42.90
C THR A 7 -16.25 -38.61 -41.44
N PRO A 8 -16.36 -39.82 -40.87
CA PRO A 8 -16.04 -40.05 -39.47
C PRO A 8 -14.55 -39.79 -39.19
N GLY A 9 -14.25 -38.73 -38.43
CA GLY A 9 -13.10 -38.74 -37.52
C GLY A 9 -11.83 -37.97 -37.92
N TYR A 10 -11.83 -37.08 -38.91
CA TYR A 10 -10.63 -36.27 -39.20
C TYR A 10 -10.92 -34.76 -39.20
N PHE A 11 -10.28 -34.03 -38.28
CA PHE A 11 -10.28 -32.57 -38.30
C PHE A 11 -9.39 -32.07 -39.44
N THR A 12 -9.94 -31.22 -40.30
CA THR A 12 -9.25 -30.72 -41.52
C THR A 12 -8.33 -29.53 -41.26
N SER A 13 -8.46 -28.87 -40.10
CA SER A 13 -7.58 -27.80 -39.65
C SER A 13 -7.62 -27.63 -38.13
N TRP A 14 -6.60 -26.99 -37.56
CA TRP A 14 -6.59 -26.61 -36.14
C TRP A 14 -7.78 -25.71 -35.78
N SER A 15 -8.07 -24.71 -36.61
CA SER A 15 -9.20 -23.78 -36.40
C SER A 15 -10.55 -24.49 -36.38
N PHE A 16 -10.73 -25.49 -37.24
CA PHE A 16 -11.95 -26.29 -37.29
C PHE A 16 -12.08 -27.18 -36.04
N MET A 17 -11.01 -27.84 -35.61
CA MET A 17 -11.00 -28.62 -34.37
C MET A 17 -11.30 -27.74 -33.15
N GLU A 18 -10.65 -26.57 -33.06
CA GLU A 18 -10.85 -25.61 -31.96
C GLU A 18 -12.30 -25.10 -31.94
N GLN A 19 -12.88 -24.81 -33.10
CA GLN A 19 -14.27 -24.40 -33.23
C GLN A 19 -15.24 -25.52 -32.79
N GLU A 20 -14.99 -26.76 -33.20
CA GLU A 20 -15.86 -27.90 -32.88
C GLU A 20 -15.80 -28.27 -31.39
N LEU A 21 -14.61 -28.20 -30.79
CA LEU A 21 -14.46 -28.36 -29.34
C LEU A 21 -15.19 -27.26 -28.58
N ARG A 22 -15.07 -26.00 -29.02
CA ARG A 22 -15.79 -24.88 -28.41
C ARG A 22 -17.30 -25.02 -28.57
N SER A 23 -17.80 -25.38 -29.76
CA SER A 23 -19.24 -25.52 -30.03
C SER A 23 -19.87 -26.68 -29.25
N THR A 24 -19.11 -27.75 -29.02
CA THR A 24 -19.57 -28.95 -28.31
C THR A 24 -19.55 -28.79 -26.79
N PHE A 25 -18.47 -28.20 -26.24
CA PHE A 25 -18.24 -28.19 -24.79
C PHE A 25 -18.55 -26.85 -24.11
N LEU A 26 -18.59 -25.72 -24.83
CA LEU A 26 -18.97 -24.44 -24.23
C LEU A 26 -20.47 -24.21 -24.35
N LEU A 27 -21.07 -23.64 -23.30
CA LEU A 27 -22.44 -23.16 -23.39
C LEU A 27 -22.51 -21.98 -24.36
N ALA A 28 -23.57 -21.92 -25.18
CA ALA A 28 -23.79 -20.84 -26.14
C ALA A 28 -23.79 -19.43 -25.51
N ASN A 29 -24.10 -19.30 -24.22
CA ASN A 29 -24.11 -18.03 -23.49
C ASN A 29 -22.90 -17.83 -22.56
N VAL A 30 -21.81 -18.58 -22.74
CA VAL A 30 -20.62 -18.51 -21.86
C VAL A 30 -20.02 -17.11 -21.83
N ALA A 31 -19.89 -16.43 -22.97
CA ALA A 31 -19.37 -15.07 -23.05
C ALA A 31 -20.25 -14.07 -22.29
N TYR A 32 -21.58 -14.19 -22.44
CA TYR A 32 -22.53 -13.38 -21.69
C TYR A 32 -22.44 -13.64 -20.18
N ARG A 33 -22.32 -14.91 -19.76
CA ARG A 33 -22.19 -15.28 -18.35
C ARG A 33 -20.95 -14.67 -17.71
N HIS A 34 -19.78 -14.81 -18.35
CA HIS A 34 -18.54 -14.20 -17.83
C HIS A 34 -18.61 -12.68 -17.84
N ARG A 35 -19.19 -12.06 -18.88
CA ARG A 35 -19.40 -10.61 -18.93
C ARG A 35 -20.31 -10.12 -17.80
N SER A 36 -21.43 -10.79 -17.57
CA SER A 36 -22.35 -10.48 -16.49
C SER A 36 -21.69 -10.63 -15.12
N SER A 37 -20.92 -11.69 -14.92
CA SER A 37 -20.13 -11.91 -13.70
C SER A 37 -19.07 -10.82 -13.50
N PHE A 38 -18.35 -10.42 -14.55
CA PHE A 38 -17.37 -9.34 -14.50
C PHE A 38 -18.01 -8.04 -14.02
N LEU A 39 -19.11 -7.61 -14.66
CA LEU A 39 -19.82 -6.37 -14.31
C LEU A 39 -20.39 -6.37 -12.88
N ARG A 40 -20.69 -7.55 -12.33
CA ARG A 40 -21.21 -7.73 -10.97
C ARG A 40 -20.14 -8.04 -9.94
N CYS A 41 -18.87 -8.17 -10.35
CA CYS A 41 -17.79 -8.60 -9.47
C CYS A 41 -17.48 -7.53 -8.43
N LYS A 42 -17.60 -7.88 -7.14
CA LYS A 42 -17.31 -7.01 -6.00
C LYS A 42 -16.23 -7.64 -5.14
N GLN A 43 -15.33 -6.84 -4.56
CA GLN A 43 -14.25 -7.36 -3.71
C GLN A 43 -14.79 -8.22 -2.55
N GLY A 44 -15.85 -7.76 -1.89
CA GLY A 44 -16.42 -8.47 -0.75
C GLY A 44 -15.41 -8.63 0.38
N LYS A 45 -15.29 -9.82 0.96
CA LYS A 45 -14.32 -10.12 2.04
C LYS A 45 -12.96 -10.60 1.52
N ARG A 46 -12.77 -10.65 0.20
CA ARG A 46 -11.57 -11.19 -0.43
C ARG A 46 -10.39 -10.21 -0.31
N SER A 47 -9.17 -10.73 -0.40
CA SER A 47 -7.99 -9.89 -0.53
C SER A 47 -8.05 -9.06 -1.83
N LEU A 48 -7.26 -7.99 -1.91
CA LEU A 48 -7.09 -7.23 -3.15
C LEU A 48 -6.63 -8.15 -4.30
N GLN A 49 -5.66 -9.02 -4.02
CA GLN A 49 -5.06 -9.91 -5.02
C GLN A 49 -6.06 -10.93 -5.57
N ASP A 50 -6.85 -11.58 -4.70
CA ASP A 50 -7.88 -12.53 -5.13
C ASP A 50 -8.95 -11.85 -5.98
N TYR A 51 -9.31 -10.62 -5.64
CA TYR A 51 -10.29 -9.84 -6.40
C TYR A 51 -9.77 -9.46 -7.79
N VAL A 52 -8.52 -8.98 -7.90
CA VAL A 52 -7.87 -8.66 -9.18
C VAL A 52 -7.73 -9.91 -10.04
N MET A 53 -7.30 -11.03 -9.44
CA MET A 53 -7.18 -12.31 -10.12
C MET A 53 -8.52 -12.77 -10.70
N GLU A 54 -9.61 -12.63 -9.95
CA GLU A 54 -10.95 -13.00 -10.44
C GLU A 54 -11.41 -12.13 -11.61
N LEU A 55 -11.14 -10.82 -11.57
CA LEU A 55 -11.45 -9.95 -12.70
C LEU A 55 -10.68 -10.34 -13.96
N HIS A 56 -9.37 -10.62 -13.85
CA HIS A 56 -8.57 -11.11 -14.97
C HIS A 56 -9.05 -12.47 -15.48
N ASN A 57 -9.42 -13.39 -14.59
CA ASN A 57 -9.95 -14.69 -14.98
C ASN A 57 -11.27 -14.57 -15.73
N LEU A 58 -12.17 -13.70 -15.26
CA LEU A 58 -13.43 -13.41 -15.94
C LEU A 58 -13.20 -12.73 -17.30
N GLU A 59 -12.20 -11.85 -17.39
CA GLU A 59 -11.79 -11.23 -18.64
C GLU A 59 -11.25 -12.24 -19.65
N ALA A 60 -10.32 -13.09 -19.24
CA ALA A 60 -9.73 -14.12 -20.09
C ALA A 60 -10.75 -15.18 -20.54
N ALA A 61 -11.72 -15.51 -19.67
CA ALA A 61 -12.77 -16.47 -19.98
C ALA A 61 -13.86 -15.91 -20.91
N MET A 62 -13.97 -14.58 -21.06
CA MET A 62 -14.82 -13.97 -22.08
C MET A 62 -14.22 -14.23 -23.46
N ALA A 63 -14.62 -15.33 -24.10
CA ALA A 63 -14.34 -15.57 -25.51
C ALA A 63 -15.05 -14.50 -26.37
N GLY A 64 -14.37 -13.41 -26.69
CA GLY A 64 -14.93 -12.29 -27.43
C GLY A 64 -14.09 -11.01 -27.37
N ALA A 65 -14.64 -9.91 -27.87
CA ALA A 65 -13.97 -8.62 -27.81
C ALA A 65 -13.78 -8.18 -26.35
N PRO A 66 -12.58 -7.65 -26.00
CA PRO A 66 -12.32 -7.18 -24.65
C PRO A 66 -13.27 -6.04 -24.28
N LEU A 67 -13.55 -5.91 -22.98
CA LEU A 67 -14.25 -4.73 -22.46
C LEU A 67 -13.41 -3.48 -22.70
N SER A 68 -14.08 -2.33 -22.80
CA SER A 68 -13.39 -1.05 -22.82
C SER A 68 -12.75 -0.75 -21.45
N GLU A 69 -11.62 -0.05 -21.45
CA GLU A 69 -10.87 0.23 -20.24
C GLU A 69 -11.68 1.05 -19.22
N ASP A 70 -12.50 1.99 -19.67
CA ASP A 70 -13.39 2.76 -18.81
C ASP A 70 -14.36 1.85 -18.03
N VAL A 71 -14.96 0.86 -18.68
CA VAL A 71 -15.85 -0.10 -18.02
C VAL A 71 -15.08 -0.94 -17.00
N LYS A 72 -13.87 -1.40 -17.33
CA LYS A 72 -13.04 -2.18 -16.39
C LYS A 72 -12.67 -1.36 -15.17
N VAL A 73 -12.23 -0.11 -15.37
CA VAL A 73 -11.90 0.82 -14.28
C VAL A 73 -13.12 1.10 -13.41
N THR A 74 -14.28 1.39 -14.00
CA THR A 74 -15.51 1.65 -13.24
C THR A 74 -15.91 0.43 -12.40
N VAL A 75 -15.92 -0.77 -12.99
CA VAL A 75 -16.23 -2.01 -12.27
C VAL A 75 -15.26 -2.24 -11.11
N PHE A 76 -13.96 -2.01 -11.34
CA PHE A 76 -12.93 -2.18 -10.32
C PHE A 76 -13.12 -1.19 -9.16
N VAL A 77 -13.29 0.09 -9.45
CA VAL A 77 -13.48 1.17 -8.46
C VAL A 77 -14.77 0.97 -7.66
N ASP A 78 -15.88 0.66 -8.32
CA ASP A 78 -17.16 0.39 -7.67
C ASP A 78 -17.21 -1.00 -7.02
N GLY A 79 -16.26 -1.86 -7.36
CA GLY A 79 -16.06 -3.17 -6.79
C GLY A 79 -15.51 -3.15 -5.37
N PHE A 80 -14.73 -2.11 -5.04
CA PHE A 80 -14.20 -1.89 -3.71
C PHE A 80 -15.28 -1.50 -2.72
N ARG A 81 -15.07 -1.92 -1.47
CA ARG A 81 -15.78 -1.33 -0.34
C ARG A 81 -15.32 0.12 -0.16
N THR A 82 -16.19 0.95 0.42
CA THR A 82 -15.79 2.30 0.85
C THR A 82 -14.58 2.19 1.78
N GLY A 83 -13.50 2.88 1.44
CA GLY A 83 -12.21 2.71 2.13
C GLY A 83 -11.04 3.35 1.37
N PRO A 84 -9.79 3.03 1.78
CA PRO A 84 -8.58 3.66 1.26
C PRO A 84 -8.43 3.45 -0.25
N PHE A 85 -8.61 2.22 -0.74
CA PHE A 85 -8.50 1.90 -2.17
C PHE A 85 -9.43 2.73 -3.04
N ARG A 86 -10.72 2.79 -2.69
CA ARG A 86 -11.71 3.55 -3.46
C ARG A 86 -11.44 5.05 -3.41
N THR A 87 -10.95 5.56 -2.29
CA THR A 87 -10.59 6.97 -2.11
C THR A 87 -9.39 7.34 -2.97
N GLU A 88 -8.34 6.52 -2.96
CA GLU A 88 -7.12 6.79 -3.72
C GLU A 88 -7.35 6.68 -5.23
N LEU A 89 -8.14 5.69 -5.66
CA LEU A 89 -8.53 5.57 -7.07
C LEU A 89 -9.36 6.74 -7.56
N PHE A 90 -10.29 7.25 -6.74
CA PHE A 90 -11.07 8.44 -7.08
C PHE A 90 -10.21 9.70 -7.20
N ARG A 91 -9.19 9.84 -6.34
CA ARG A 91 -8.24 10.96 -6.39
C ARG A 91 -7.35 10.92 -7.63
N ARG A 92 -6.83 9.76 -7.98
CA ARG A 92 -5.86 9.60 -9.07
C ARG A 92 -6.49 9.46 -10.46
N GLN A 93 -7.77 9.10 -10.53
CA GLN A 93 -8.53 8.94 -11.78
C GLN A 93 -7.78 8.13 -12.86
N PRO A 94 -7.46 6.86 -12.58
CA PRO A 94 -6.73 6.02 -13.54
C PRO A 94 -7.53 5.85 -14.84
N LYS A 95 -6.82 5.78 -15.96
CA LYS A 95 -7.43 5.62 -17.30
C LYS A 95 -7.50 4.17 -17.76
N THR A 96 -6.72 3.31 -17.12
CA THR A 96 -6.63 1.88 -17.46
C THR A 96 -6.80 1.01 -16.25
N PHE A 97 -7.27 -0.22 -16.47
CA PHE A 97 -7.43 -1.21 -15.42
C PHE A 97 -6.10 -1.51 -14.72
N ASN A 98 -5.02 -1.69 -15.48
CA ASN A 98 -3.71 -2.00 -14.92
C ASN A 98 -3.14 -0.86 -14.06
N GLU A 99 -3.35 0.40 -14.47
CA GLU A 99 -2.97 1.56 -13.65
C GLU A 99 -3.75 1.59 -12.34
N ALA A 100 -5.06 1.32 -12.39
CA ALA A 100 -5.90 1.23 -11.21
C ALA A 100 -5.43 0.11 -10.26
N VAL A 101 -5.09 -1.06 -10.79
CA VAL A 101 -4.53 -2.18 -10.01
C VAL A 101 -3.23 -1.76 -9.33
N HIS A 102 -2.31 -1.12 -10.06
CA HIS A 102 -1.04 -0.64 -9.50
C HIS A 102 -1.24 0.35 -8.34
N ILE A 103 -2.16 1.30 -8.50
CA ILE A 103 -2.52 2.26 -7.45
C ILE A 103 -3.07 1.52 -6.22
N ALA A 104 -3.99 0.58 -6.42
CA ALA A 104 -4.57 -0.18 -5.32
C ALA A 104 -3.51 -1.02 -4.58
N MET A 105 -2.55 -1.61 -5.29
CA MET A 105 -1.45 -2.37 -4.67
C MET A 105 -0.49 -1.47 -3.87
N LEU A 106 -0.20 -0.27 -4.38
CA LEU A 106 0.60 0.71 -3.65
C LEU A 106 -0.10 1.13 -2.36
N GLU A 107 -1.40 1.41 -2.44
CA GLU A 107 -2.21 1.77 -1.28
C GLU A 107 -2.28 0.61 -0.27
N ASP A 108 -2.40 -0.64 -0.72
CA ASP A 108 -2.41 -1.82 0.16
C ASP A 108 -1.09 -1.93 0.95
N HIS A 109 0.03 -1.70 0.27
CA HIS A 109 1.33 -1.63 0.91
C HIS A 109 1.39 -0.50 1.96
N CYS A 110 0.90 0.71 1.63
CA CYS A 110 0.86 1.84 2.56
C CYS A 110 -0.01 1.55 3.80
N VAL A 111 -1.22 1.02 3.61
CA VAL A 111 -2.14 0.66 4.71
C VAL A 111 -1.53 -0.40 5.62
N ARG A 112 -0.94 -1.45 5.04
CA ARG A 112 -0.28 -2.52 5.80
C ARG A 112 0.95 -2.00 6.56
N SER A 113 1.73 -1.12 5.94
CA SER A 113 2.88 -0.49 6.59
C SER A 113 2.45 0.39 7.78
N ALA A 114 1.36 1.15 7.65
CA ALA A 114 0.82 1.96 8.73
C ALA A 114 0.25 1.11 9.88
N GLN A 115 -0.40 -0.02 9.59
CA GLN A 115 -0.91 -0.94 10.61
C GLN A 115 0.19 -1.71 11.35
N GLY A 116 1.32 -2.00 10.70
CA GLY A 116 2.49 -2.59 11.35
C GLY A 116 3.18 -1.65 12.35
N HIS A 117 2.82 -0.36 12.34
CA HIS A 117 3.29 0.62 13.31
C HIS A 117 2.22 0.85 14.39
N THR A 118 1.99 -0.14 15.25
CA THR A 118 1.45 0.15 16.58
C THR A 118 2.62 0.57 17.47
N PRO A 119 2.82 1.87 17.76
CA PRO A 119 3.63 2.20 18.93
C PRO A 119 2.82 1.66 20.11
N HIS A 120 3.34 0.64 20.77
CA HIS A 120 2.90 0.24 22.09
C HIS A 120 3.26 1.40 23.04
N VAL A 121 2.44 2.45 23.02
CA VAL A 121 2.50 3.54 23.99
C VAL A 121 1.84 2.99 25.24
N GLU A 122 2.64 2.36 26.10
CA GLU A 122 2.27 2.27 27.50
C GLU A 122 2.05 3.70 27.98
N ALA A 123 0.84 3.97 28.45
CA ALA A 123 0.48 5.21 29.12
C ALA A 123 1.35 5.33 30.39
N SER A 124 2.48 6.02 30.26
CA SER A 124 3.27 6.53 31.38
C SER A 124 3.36 8.03 31.20
N GLU A 125 2.82 8.74 32.19
CA GLU A 125 2.67 10.19 32.25
C GLU A 125 3.96 10.93 31.85
N GLY A 126 3.95 11.58 30.69
CA GLY A 126 5.04 12.43 30.24
C GLY A 126 4.71 13.14 28.92
N PRO A 127 5.22 14.37 28.69
CA PRO A 127 5.00 15.06 27.42
C PRO A 127 5.67 14.26 26.28
N THR A 128 4.88 13.88 25.28
CA THR A 128 5.34 13.10 24.13
C THR A 128 6.34 13.91 23.28
N PRO A 129 7.55 13.39 23.01
CA PRO A 129 8.52 14.01 22.12
C PRO A 129 8.31 13.44 20.71
N MET A 130 7.73 14.22 19.81
CA MET A 130 7.66 13.86 18.40
C MET A 130 8.40 14.92 17.59
N GLU A 131 9.72 14.71 17.42
CA GLU A 131 10.56 15.25 16.34
C GLU A 131 12.04 14.83 16.58
N ILE A 132 12.39 13.62 16.12
CA ILE A 132 13.74 13.03 16.27
C ILE A 132 14.66 13.42 15.10
N SER A 133 14.28 14.36 14.25
CA SER A 133 15.19 14.90 13.22
C SER A 133 16.27 15.84 13.80
N HIS A 134 16.29 16.08 15.11
CA HIS A 134 17.20 17.06 15.74
C HIS A 134 17.95 16.55 17.00
N ALA A 135 17.90 15.26 17.34
CA ALA A 135 18.31 14.77 18.66
C ALA A 135 19.78 14.29 18.80
N GLU A 136 20.74 14.86 18.07
CA GLU A 136 22.18 14.59 18.33
C GLU A 136 22.74 15.44 19.50
N SER A 137 22.02 16.46 19.96
CA SER A 137 22.50 17.36 21.03
C SER A 137 22.21 16.85 22.46
N ALA A 138 21.18 16.01 22.66
CA ALA A 138 20.71 15.65 24.01
C ALA A 138 21.55 14.57 24.72
N ARG A 139 22.27 13.71 23.97
CA ARG A 139 23.12 12.66 24.58
C ARG A 139 24.32 13.23 25.34
N SER A 140 24.89 14.34 24.86
CA SER A 140 26.03 15.00 25.50
C SER A 140 25.67 15.61 26.87
N GLN A 141 24.44 16.10 27.03
CA GLN A 141 24.01 16.70 28.30
C GLN A 141 23.71 15.67 29.40
N LYS A 142 23.23 14.47 29.05
CA LYS A 142 22.85 13.43 30.02
C LYS A 142 24.07 12.75 30.65
N THR A 143 25.15 12.54 29.87
CA THR A 143 26.43 12.00 30.37
C THR A 143 27.17 12.99 31.27
N GLN A 144 27.08 14.29 31.00
CA GLN A 144 27.71 15.31 31.84
C GLN A 144 27.05 15.45 33.22
N ARG A 145 25.71 15.37 33.30
CA ARG A 145 24.96 15.39 34.59
C ARG A 145 25.34 14.24 35.50
N ALA A 146 25.46 13.02 34.96
CA ALA A 146 25.86 11.84 35.72
C ALA A 146 27.33 11.90 36.16
N SER A 147 28.19 12.62 35.43
CA SER A 147 29.63 12.70 35.73
C SER A 147 30.01 13.74 36.80
N GLY A 148 29.07 14.57 37.26
CA GLY A 148 29.36 15.61 38.27
C GLY A 148 30.35 16.69 37.80
N ARG A 149 30.56 16.80 36.48
CA ARG A 149 31.48 17.77 35.87
C ARG A 149 30.76 19.05 35.49
N CYS A 150 31.47 20.17 35.60
CA CYS A 150 30.98 21.49 35.26
C CYS A 150 30.67 21.60 33.75
N PHE A 151 29.45 22.01 33.38
CA PHE A 151 29.03 22.23 31.98
C PHE A 151 29.77 23.37 31.23
N GLY A 152 30.73 24.04 31.87
CA GLY A 152 31.49 25.15 31.30
C GLY A 152 32.94 24.78 31.06
N CYS A 153 33.64 24.33 32.10
CA CYS A 153 35.07 23.99 32.05
C CYS A 153 35.37 22.48 32.11
N ASN A 154 34.33 21.64 32.20
CA ASN A 154 34.39 20.18 32.29
C ASN A 154 35.19 19.62 33.50
N GLN A 155 35.49 20.43 34.51
CA GLN A 155 36.16 20.01 35.73
C GLN A 155 35.16 19.46 36.76
N PRO A 156 35.51 18.41 37.53
CA PRO A 156 34.65 17.85 38.58
C PRO A 156 34.57 18.76 39.81
N GLY A 157 33.59 18.50 40.69
CA GLY A 157 33.49 19.12 42.02
C GLY A 157 32.68 20.42 42.09
N HIS A 158 32.19 20.95 40.95
CA HIS A 158 31.30 22.12 40.94
C HIS A 158 30.39 22.14 39.71
N PHE A 159 29.21 22.75 39.84
CA PHE A 159 28.30 23.01 38.72
C PHE A 159 28.60 24.37 38.07
N ARG A 160 28.15 24.59 36.82
CA ARG A 160 28.46 25.80 36.04
C ARG A 160 28.15 27.12 36.74
N ARG A 161 27.13 27.16 37.61
CA ARG A 161 26.78 28.34 38.44
C ARG A 161 27.90 28.76 39.41
N ASN A 162 28.73 27.82 39.85
CA ASN A 162 29.84 28.01 40.78
C ASN A 162 31.22 27.84 40.12
N CYS A 163 31.30 27.92 38.80
CA CYS A 163 32.55 27.76 38.07
C CYS A 163 33.52 28.92 38.36
N PRO A 164 34.76 28.65 38.82
CA PRO A 164 35.74 29.70 39.13
C PRO A 164 36.21 30.44 37.87
N THR A 165 36.17 29.78 36.71
CA THR A 165 36.47 30.32 35.38
C THR A 165 35.23 30.85 34.65
N ASN A 166 34.11 31.09 35.34
CA ASN A 166 32.90 31.57 34.69
C ASN A 166 33.11 33.01 34.15
N PRO A 167 33.03 33.25 32.84
CA PRO A 167 33.26 34.58 32.26
C PRO A 167 32.22 35.63 32.71
N TRP A 168 31.07 35.18 33.24
CA TRP A 168 30.01 36.03 33.78
C TRP A 168 30.24 36.46 35.24
N LYS A 169 31.31 36.00 35.90
CA LYS A 169 31.76 36.52 37.19
C LYS A 169 33.03 37.33 36.96
N ALA A 170 32.92 38.65 37.06
CA ALA A 170 34.09 39.53 37.06
C ALA A 170 35.06 39.14 38.22
N PRO A 171 36.39 39.29 38.04
CA PRO A 171 37.33 39.06 39.13
C PRO A 171 37.00 39.99 40.29
N ARG A 172 36.69 39.44 41.47
CA ARG A 172 36.71 40.25 42.70
C ARG A 172 38.16 40.48 43.05
N ASP A 173 38.64 41.68 42.76
CA ASP A 173 39.91 42.19 43.25
C ASP A 173 40.01 41.99 44.78
N LYS A 174 41.10 41.36 45.20
CA LYS A 174 41.50 41.31 46.60
C LYS A 174 41.93 42.72 47.02
N LYS A 175 41.30 43.28 48.05
CA LYS A 175 41.85 44.42 48.80
C LYS A 175 42.06 43.99 50.25
N TYR A 176 43.35 44.01 50.60
CA TYR A 176 44.02 43.92 51.92
C TYR A 176 43.65 42.77 52.84
#